data_AF-A0A923ZZG5-F1
#
_entry.id   AF-A0A923ZZG5-F1
#
_cell.length_a   1.000
_cell.length_b   1.000
_cell.length_c   1.000
_cell.angle_alpha   90.00
_cell.angle_beta   90.00
_cell.angle_gamma   90.00
#
_symmetry.space_group_name_H-M   'P 1'
#
loop_
_entity.id
_entity.type
_entity.pdbx_description
1 polymer ?
#
loop_
_entity_poly.entity_id
_entity_poly.type
_entity_poly.pdbx_seq_one_letter_code
_entity_poly.pdbx_strand_id
1 'polypeptide(L)'
;MEWHKLDNATREQFKNKLVQRLSNPRVPAAKMSGHRDRYKIKLRNVGYRLADEIRDAEVIMVVVAVCKRERNAVYLAAAKRS
;
A
#
# COMPACT_ATOMS: atom_id res chain seq x y z
N MET A 1 -0.05 -7.79 13.74
CA MET A 1 0.13 -7.19 12.39
C MET A 1 -0.80 -6.00 12.21
N GLU A 2 -0.29 -4.92 11.62
CA GLU A 2 -0.99 -3.67 11.30
C GLU A 2 -2.18 -3.88 10.35
N TRP A 3 -2.12 -4.91 9.51
CA TRP A 3 -3.20 -5.30 8.59
C TRP A 3 -4.56 -5.53 9.27
N HIS A 4 -4.56 -6.15 10.45
CA HIS A 4 -5.79 -6.43 11.20
C HIS A 4 -6.37 -5.18 11.87
N LYS A 5 -5.59 -4.10 12.01
CA LYS A 5 -6.04 -2.80 12.54
C LYS A 5 -6.76 -1.94 11.49
N LEU A 6 -6.72 -2.35 10.22
CA LEU A 6 -7.48 -1.70 9.16
C LEU A 6 -8.97 -2.02 9.27
N ASP A 7 -9.81 -1.02 8.99
CA ASP A 7 -11.23 -1.23 8.74
C ASP A 7 -11.45 -2.12 7.51
N ASN A 8 -12.64 -2.73 7.42
CA ASN A 8 -12.96 -3.69 6.36
C ASN A 8 -12.83 -3.07 4.96
N ALA A 9 -13.30 -1.84 4.76
CA ALA A 9 -13.27 -1.19 3.45
C ALA A 9 -11.84 -0.91 2.98
N THR A 10 -10.97 -0.44 3.87
CA THR A 10 -9.53 -0.24 3.56
C THR A 10 -8.84 -1.57 3.25
N ARG A 11 -9.18 -2.63 4.00
CA ARG A 11 -8.61 -3.97 3.78
C ARG A 11 -9.02 -4.53 2.42
N GLU A 12 -10.28 -4.38 2.02
CA GLU A 12 -10.79 -4.79 0.70
C GLU A 12 -10.13 -4.01 -0.44
N GLN A 13 -9.97 -2.69 -0.30
CA GLN A 13 -9.25 -1.89 -1.29
C GLN A 13 -7.81 -2.37 -1.50
N PHE A 14 -7.10 -2.72 -0.42
CA PHE A 14 -5.78 -3.32 -0.54
C PHE A 14 -5.83 -4.70 -1.19
N LYS A 15 -6.74 -5.60 -0.77
CA LYS A 15 -6.91 -6.92 -1.41
C LYS A 15 -7.11 -6.81 -2.91
N ASN A 16 -7.97 -5.91 -3.37
CA ASN A 16 -8.22 -5.69 -4.80
C ASN A 16 -6.95 -5.24 -5.53
N LYS A 17 -6.16 -4.34 -4.93
CA LYS A 17 -4.87 -3.91 -5.49
C LYS A 17 -3.83 -5.03 -5.49
N LEU A 18 -3.80 -5.86 -4.45
CA LEU A 18 -2.91 -7.00 -4.34
C LEU A 18 -3.23 -8.05 -5.41
N VAL A 19 -4.52 -8.37 -5.64
CA VAL A 19 -4.95 -9.27 -6.73
C VAL A 19 -4.54 -8.70 -8.10
N GLN A 20 -4.72 -7.41 -8.33
CA GLN A 20 -4.24 -6.75 -9.56
C GLN A 20 -2.71 -6.85 -9.74
N ARG A 21 -1.94 -7.00 -8.65
CA ARG A 21 -0.48 -7.17 -8.72
C ARG A 21 -0.07 -8.61 -9.02
N LEU A 22 -0.90 -9.62 -8.79
CA LEU A 22 -0.51 -11.01 -9.04
C LEU A 22 -0.14 -11.26 -10.51
N SER A 23 -0.79 -10.57 -11.47
CA SER A 23 -0.47 -10.68 -12.89
C SER A 23 0.77 -9.88 -13.32
N ASN A 24 1.10 -8.80 -12.61
CA ASN A 24 2.30 -8.00 -12.84
C ASN A 24 2.83 -7.45 -11.50
N PRO A 25 3.60 -8.27 -10.76
CA PRO A 25 3.96 -7.95 -9.39
C PRO A 25 5.08 -6.91 -9.34
N ARG A 26 6.00 -6.92 -10.32
CA ARG A 26 7.17 -6.03 -10.39
C ARG A 26 6.85 -4.75 -11.14
N VAL A 27 6.26 -3.77 -10.46
CA VAL A 27 5.90 -2.48 -11.09
C VAL A 27 6.96 -1.40 -10.81
N PRO A 28 7.74 -0.95 -11.82
CA PRO A 28 8.89 -0.06 -11.60
C PRO A 28 8.55 1.24 -10.88
N ALA A 29 7.43 1.88 -11.25
CA ALA A 29 6.98 3.13 -10.62
C ALA A 29 6.59 2.98 -9.12
N ALA A 30 6.34 1.75 -8.67
CA ALA A 30 6.02 1.44 -7.29
C ALA A 30 7.23 0.96 -6.48
N LYS A 31 8.38 0.71 -7.13
CA LYS A 31 9.58 0.17 -6.48
C LYS A 31 10.07 1.09 -5.36
N MET A 32 10.49 0.48 -4.25
CA MET A 32 11.14 1.19 -3.17
C MET A 32 12.62 1.39 -3.50
N SER A 33 13.10 2.62 -3.36
CA SER A 33 14.52 2.95 -3.53
C SER A 33 15.38 2.13 -2.58
N GLY A 34 16.51 1.61 -3.05
CA GLY A 34 17.43 0.80 -2.24
C GLY A 34 17.00 -0.65 -2.00
N HIS A 35 15.86 -1.08 -2.54
CA HIS A 35 15.39 -2.47 -2.40
C HIS A 35 15.21 -3.14 -3.76
N ARG A 36 15.59 -4.42 -3.88
CA ARG A 36 15.48 -5.17 -5.14
C ARG A 36 14.02 -5.53 -5.46
N ASP A 37 13.30 -6.06 -4.47
CA ASP A 37 12.00 -6.71 -4.66
C ASP A 37 10.90 -6.15 -3.77
N ARG A 38 11.05 -4.90 -3.30
CA ARG A 38 10.02 -4.20 -2.51
C ARG A 38 9.30 -3.14 -3.29
N TYR A 39 7.98 -3.14 -3.16
CA TYR A 39 7.07 -2.25 -3.85
C TYR A 39 6.13 -1.58 -2.86
N LYS A 40 5.43 -0.53 -3.31
CA LYS A 40 4.46 0.20 -2.48
C LYS A 40 3.12 0.35 -3.18
N ILE A 41 2.05 0.06 -2.46
CA ILE A 41 0.67 0.38 -2.83
C ILE A 41 0.25 1.61 -2.02
N LYS A 42 -0.32 2.61 -2.70
CA LYS A 42 -0.79 3.86 -2.08
C LYS A 42 -2.30 3.97 -2.28
N LEU A 43 -3.07 3.88 -1.21
CA LEU A 43 -4.49 4.24 -1.20
C LEU A 43 -4.60 5.71 -0.78
N ARG A 44 -4.55 6.62 -1.75
CA ARG A 44 -4.44 8.07 -1.48
C ARG A 44 -5.67 8.61 -0.74
N ASN A 45 -6.86 8.17 -1.13
CA ASN A 45 -8.15 8.68 -0.60
C ASN A 45 -8.30 8.39 0.90
N VAL A 46 -7.97 7.17 1.32
CA VAL A 46 -8.01 6.75 2.73
C VAL A 46 -6.70 7.03 3.47
N GLY A 47 -5.69 7.55 2.79
CA GLY A 47 -4.43 7.94 3.40
C GLY A 47 -3.55 6.78 3.84
N TYR A 48 -3.65 5.59 3.24
CA TYR A 48 -2.84 4.43 3.62
C TYR A 48 -1.77 4.09 2.59
N ARG A 49 -0.68 3.48 3.07
CA ARG A 49 0.33 2.82 2.23
C ARG A 49 0.61 1.43 2.73
N LEU A 50 0.84 0.52 1.80
CA LEU A 50 1.27 -0.85 2.05
C LEU A 50 2.61 -1.06 1.35
N ALA A 51 3.56 -1.69 2.04
CA ALA A 51 4.80 -2.17 1.46
C ALA A 51 4.71 -3.68 1.28
N ASP A 52 5.03 -4.15 0.08
CA ASP A 52 5.02 -5.55 -0.30
C ASP A 52 6.41 -6.00 -0.78
N GLU A 53 6.73 -7.27 -0.53
CA GLU A 53 7.97 -7.91 -0.98
C GLU A 53 7.62 -9.11 -1.86
N ILE A 54 8.27 -9.23 -3.02
CA ILE A 54 8.11 -10.35 -3.95
C ILE A 54 9.21 -11.38 -3.67
N ARG A 55 8.84 -12.66 -3.56
CA ARG A 55 9.79 -13.77 -3.48
C ARG A 55 9.62 -14.70 -4.67
N ASP A 56 10.72 -14.98 -5.35
CA ASP A 56 10.75 -15.59 -6.69
C ASP A 56 10.40 -17.08 -6.73
N ALA A 57 10.41 -17.78 -5.59
CA ALA A 57 10.11 -19.22 -5.55
C ALA A 57 8.67 -19.52 -6.01
N GLU A 58 7.69 -18.69 -5.64
CA GLU A 58 6.26 -18.91 -5.92
C GLU A 58 5.46 -17.58 -5.93
N VAL A 59 5.93 -16.53 -6.60
CA VAL A 59 5.29 -15.18 -6.64
C VAL A 59 4.62 -14.82 -5.29
N ILE A 60 5.38 -14.95 -4.21
CA ILE A 60 4.83 -14.74 -2.86
C ILE A 60 4.92 -13.25 -2.59
N MET A 61 3.76 -12.62 -2.36
CA MET A 61 3.68 -11.21 -1.99
C MET A 61 3.48 -11.10 -0.48
N VAL A 62 4.50 -10.64 0.23
CA VAL A 62 4.47 -10.50 1.69
C VAL A 62 4.17 -9.05 2.05
N VAL A 63 3.11 -8.82 2.83
CA VAL A 63 2.81 -7.50 3.39
C VAL A 63 3.78 -7.22 4.54
N VAL A 64 4.76 -6.34 4.30
CA VAL A 64 5.82 -6.02 5.27
C VAL A 64 5.38 -4.94 6.25
N ALA A 65 4.62 -3.95 5.79
CA ALA A 65 4.15 -2.86 6.64
C ALA A 65 2.89 -2.21 6.07
N VAL A 66 2.05 -1.70 6.96
CA VAL A 66 0.91 -0.84 6.63
C VAL A 66 0.96 0.40 7.50
N CYS A 67 0.96 1.59 6.87
CA CYS A 67 1.04 2.87 7.58
C CYS A 67 -0.09 3.80 7.16
N LYS A 68 -0.72 4.45 8.14
CA LYS A 68 -1.61 5.61 7.93
C LYS A 68 -0.76 6.87 7.69
N ARG A 69 -1.21 7.75 6.81
CA ARG A 69 -0.63 9.08 6.61
C ARG A 69 -1.13 10.03 7.68
N GLU A 70 -0.30 10.28 8.67
CA GLU A 70 -0.48 11.40 9.62
C GLU A 70 -0.53 12.75 8.88
N ARG A 71 0.22 12.91 7.77
CA ARG A 71 0.24 14.15 6.96
C ARG A 71 -1.05 14.43 6.17
N ASN A 72 -2.05 13.54 6.17
CA ASN A 72 -3.36 13.88 5.59
C ASN A 72 -4.09 14.95 6.41
N ALA A 73 -3.72 15.16 7.69
CA ALA A 73 -4.30 16.23 8.50
C ALA A 73 -4.11 17.62 7.84
N VAL A 74 -2.95 17.88 7.23
CA VAL A 74 -2.66 19.15 6.54
C VAL A 74 -3.55 19.33 5.30
N TYR A 75 -3.72 18.28 4.50
CA TYR A 75 -4.58 18.32 3.30
C TYR A 75 -6.07 18.36 3.64
N LEU A 76 -6.51 17.62 4.68
CA LEU A 76 -7.88 17.67 5.19
C LEU A 76 -8.21 19.04 5.79
N ALA A 77 -7.26 19.66 6.50
CA ALA A 77 -7.40 21.03 7.00
C ALA A 77 -7.46 22.05 5.86
N ALA A 78 -6.67 21.85 4.79
CA ALA A 78 -6.74 22.70 3.60
C ALA A 78 -8.09 22.53 2.85
N ALA A 79 -8.57 21.30 2.70
CA ALA A 79 -9.86 21.01 2.05
C ALA A 79 -11.09 21.48 2.85
N LYS A 80 -10.96 21.72 4.16
CA LYS A 80 -12.02 22.33 4.99
C LYS A 80 -12.06 23.86 4.92
N ARG A 81 -11.07 24.50 4.26
CA ARG A 81 -10.97 25.96 4.10
C ARG A 81 -11.45 26.46 2.73
N SER A 82 -12.00 25.56 1.91
CA SER A 82 -12.65 25.85 0.63
C SER A 82 -14.14 25.59 0.72
#